data_AF-A0A1R0ZW09-F1
#
_entry.id   AF-A0A1R0ZW09-F1
#
_cell.length_a   1.000
_cell.length_b   1.000
_cell.length_c   1.000
_cell.angle_alpha   90.00
_cell.angle_beta   90.00
_cell.angle_gamma   90.00
#
_symmetry.space_group_name_H-M   'P 1'
#
loop_
_entity.id
_entity.type
_entity.pdbx_description
1 polymer ?
#
loop_
_entity_poly.entity_id
_entity_poly.type
_entity_poly.pdbx_seq_one_letter_code
_entity_poly.pdbx_strand_id
1 'polypeptide(L)'
;MKKKLWIPIVLLIVAFIVWILMYTYPKHYKFTIQGVLYQLGEENSDFVKPDTIFVNGKMKKSIKGVRTFTGIIDIKGENIPVPEEHRQLKITLSEYGEAVLFYTYNEKGQPKHFAYGNIFINDDFSKLTILKFTKDARNLDQSGFDGRSGYIISAPAQKRDDALEITNELIHGSLKGDILK
;
A
#
# COMPACT_ATOMS: atom_id res chain seq x y z
N MET A 1 -0.75 -17.41 56.53
CA MET A 1 -1.36 -16.34 55.70
C MET A 1 -1.06 -16.61 54.23
N LYS A 2 -2.00 -17.19 53.46
CA LYS A 2 -1.83 -17.32 52.00
C LYS A 2 -1.92 -15.90 51.42
N LYS A 3 -0.78 -15.24 51.24
CA LYS A 3 -0.70 -13.90 50.63
C LYS A 3 -1.50 -13.95 49.34
N LYS A 4 -2.31 -12.92 49.07
CA LYS A 4 -3.23 -12.83 47.92
C LYS A 4 -2.44 -12.78 46.59
N LEU A 5 -1.74 -13.86 46.24
CA LEU A 5 -0.90 -14.01 45.04
C LEU A 5 -1.72 -13.95 43.74
N TRP A 6 -3.04 -14.09 43.83
CA TRP A 6 -3.96 -13.96 42.71
C TRP A 6 -4.14 -12.52 42.22
N ILE A 7 -4.00 -11.50 43.09
CA ILE A 7 -4.14 -10.09 42.70
C ILE A 7 -3.15 -9.67 41.61
N PRO A 8 -1.81 -9.91 41.74
CA PRO A 8 -0.88 -9.53 40.68
C PRO A 8 -1.09 -10.33 39.38
N ILE A 9 -1.55 -11.58 39.47
CA ILE A 9 -1.86 -12.40 38.29
C ILE A 9 -3.04 -11.82 37.52
N VAL A 10 -4.12 -11.46 38.23
CA VAL A 10 -5.29 -10.82 37.62
C VAL A 10 -4.90 -9.49 36.98
N LEU A 11 -4.08 -8.69 37.67
CA LEU A 11 -3.62 -7.40 37.14
C LEU A 11 -2.76 -7.56 35.88
N LEU A 12 -1.89 -8.57 35.82
CA LEU A 12 -1.08 -8.89 34.64
C LEU A 12 -1.95 -9.35 33.47
N ILE A 13 -2.97 -10.18 33.72
CA ILE A 13 -3.93 -10.62 32.69
C ILE A 13 -4.70 -9.42 32.13
N VAL A 14 -5.18 -8.52 32.99
CA VAL A 14 -5.89 -7.31 32.55
C VAL A 14 -4.97 -6.41 31.71
N ALA A 15 -3.73 -6.19 32.14
CA ALA A 15 -2.75 -5.42 31.37
C ALA A 15 -2.47 -6.06 30.00
N PHE A 16 -2.36 -7.38 29.93
CA PHE A 16 -2.15 -8.12 28.69
C PHE A 16 -3.35 -8.00 27.74
N ILE A 17 -4.58 -8.10 28.25
CA ILE A 17 -5.80 -7.91 27.46
C ILE A 17 -5.87 -6.48 26.90
N VAL A 18 -5.63 -5.46 27.74
CA VAL A 18 -5.62 -4.05 27.30
C VAL A 18 -4.58 -3.83 26.22
N TRP A 19 -3.39 -4.40 26.38
CA TRP A 19 -2.33 -4.30 25.38
C TRP A 19 -2.72 -4.95 24.03
N ILE A 20 -3.32 -6.14 24.04
CA ILE A 20 -3.84 -6.80 22.82
C ILE A 20 -4.91 -5.93 22.14
N LEU A 21 -5.84 -5.36 22.92
CA LEU A 21 -6.89 -4.52 22.39
C LEU A 21 -6.31 -3.26 21.75
N MET A 22 -5.36 -2.58 22.40
CA MET A 22 -4.69 -1.41 21.84
C MET A 22 -3.87 -1.75 20.58
N TYR A 23 -3.20 -2.91 20.56
CA TYR A 23 -2.39 -3.35 19.43
C TYR A 23 -3.23 -3.73 18.19
N THR A 24 -4.40 -4.33 18.40
CA THR A 24 -5.29 -4.80 17.32
C THR A 24 -6.39 -3.81 16.93
N TYR A 25 -6.50 -2.68 17.66
CA TYR A 25 -7.50 -1.65 17.39
C TYR A 25 -7.31 -1.04 15.99
N PRO A 26 -8.36 -0.97 15.14
CA PRO A 26 -8.24 -0.38 13.82
C PRO A 26 -7.88 1.11 13.89
N LYS A 27 -6.79 1.50 13.22
CA LYS A 27 -6.38 2.89 13.08
C LYS A 27 -6.99 3.49 11.82
N HIS A 28 -7.61 4.67 11.94
CA HIS A 28 -8.17 5.37 10.79
C HIS A 28 -7.15 6.32 10.19
N TYR A 29 -6.99 6.25 8.87
CA TYR A 29 -6.13 7.11 8.08
C TYR A 29 -6.98 7.90 7.11
N LYS A 30 -6.88 9.24 7.17
CA LYS A 30 -7.48 10.16 6.21
C LYS A 30 -6.49 11.28 5.94
N PHE A 31 -5.77 11.17 4.83
CA PHE A 31 -4.75 12.15 4.47
C PHE A 31 -4.59 12.26 2.96
N THR A 32 -3.90 13.31 2.55
CA THR A 32 -3.51 13.57 1.17
C THR A 32 -2.02 13.79 1.15
N ILE A 33 -1.31 13.05 0.30
CA ILE A 33 0.14 13.11 0.20
C ILE A 33 0.54 13.44 -1.24
N GLN A 34 1.47 14.40 -1.38
CA GLN A 34 2.00 14.79 -2.67
C GLN A 34 3.15 13.86 -3.04
N GLY A 35 3.16 13.38 -4.27
CA GLY A 35 4.20 12.51 -4.79
C GLY A 35 4.55 12.88 -6.22
N VAL A 36 5.31 12.00 -6.86
CA VAL A 36 5.59 12.09 -8.28
C VAL A 36 5.40 10.73 -8.95
N LEU A 37 4.87 10.78 -10.16
CA LEU A 37 4.91 9.72 -11.15
C LEU A 37 6.21 9.88 -11.95
N TYR A 38 7.01 8.84 -12.02
CA TYR A 38 8.25 8.79 -12.80
C TYR A 38 8.38 7.44 -13.52
N GLN A 39 9.30 7.37 -14.47
CA GLN A 39 9.57 6.15 -15.22
C GLN A 39 11.00 5.64 -14.92
N LEU A 40 11.14 4.32 -14.85
CA LEU A 40 12.45 3.67 -14.72
C LEU A 40 13.27 3.78 -16.01
N GLY A 41 14.60 3.62 -15.88
CA GLY A 41 15.56 3.72 -16.99
C GLY A 41 16.25 5.09 -17.03
N GLU A 42 17.55 5.09 -17.29
CA GLU A 42 18.38 6.31 -17.35
C GLU A 42 17.92 7.25 -18.47
N GLU A 43 17.46 6.67 -19.59
CA GLU A 43 16.92 7.38 -20.74
C GLU A 43 15.59 8.10 -20.45
N ASN A 44 14.90 7.75 -19.35
CA ASN A 44 13.62 8.34 -18.95
C ASN A 44 13.75 9.23 -17.69
N SER A 45 14.99 9.61 -17.33
CA SER A 45 15.28 10.42 -16.13
C SER A 45 14.55 11.77 -16.09
N ASP A 46 14.24 12.34 -17.25
CA ASP A 46 13.49 13.59 -17.40
C ASP A 46 11.97 13.44 -17.19
N PHE A 47 11.43 12.21 -17.24
CA PHE A 47 10.01 11.98 -17.07
C PHE A 47 9.61 12.00 -15.59
N VAL A 48 9.11 13.16 -15.16
CA VAL A 48 8.56 13.37 -13.81
C VAL A 48 7.28 14.17 -13.90
N LYS A 49 6.21 13.66 -13.33
CA LYS A 49 4.91 14.33 -13.25
C LYS A 49 4.46 14.41 -11.79
N PRO A 50 4.10 15.59 -11.27
CA PRO A 50 3.49 15.68 -9.94
C PRO A 50 2.22 14.85 -9.85
N ASP A 51 2.07 14.13 -8.75
CA ASP A 51 0.90 13.30 -8.45
C ASP A 51 0.40 13.56 -7.02
N THR A 52 -0.83 13.20 -6.73
CA THR A 52 -1.43 13.39 -5.41
C THR A 52 -2.24 12.17 -5.06
N ILE A 53 -1.92 11.56 -3.92
CA ILE A 53 -2.54 10.33 -3.46
C ILE A 53 -3.44 10.67 -2.27
N PHE A 54 -4.70 10.31 -2.39
CA PHE A 54 -5.69 10.42 -1.32
C PHE A 54 -5.93 9.06 -0.71
N VAL A 55 -5.75 8.97 0.61
CA VAL A 55 -6.00 7.74 1.37
C VAL A 55 -7.09 8.02 2.39
N ASN A 56 -8.14 7.21 2.36
CA ASN A 56 -9.21 7.22 3.35
C ASN A 56 -9.63 5.80 3.70
N GLY A 57 -9.24 5.32 4.88
CA GLY A 57 -9.50 3.94 5.26
C GLY A 57 -9.09 3.60 6.67
N LYS A 58 -9.22 2.33 7.02
CA LYS A 58 -8.81 1.79 8.32
C LYS A 58 -7.79 0.70 8.10
N MET A 59 -6.72 0.74 8.89
CA MET A 59 -5.75 -0.34 8.98
C MET A 59 -6.01 -1.14 10.25
N LYS A 60 -6.14 -2.45 10.12
CA LYS A 60 -6.25 -3.37 11.25
C LYS A 60 -5.04 -4.29 11.26
N LYS A 61 -4.41 -4.44 12.43
CA LYS A 61 -3.34 -5.41 12.66
C LYS A 61 -3.93 -6.63 13.39
N SER A 62 -3.66 -7.82 12.87
CA SER A 62 -3.98 -9.07 13.57
C SER A 62 -2.97 -9.34 14.68
N ILE A 63 -3.28 -10.27 15.57
CA ILE A 63 -2.37 -10.71 16.65
C ILE A 63 -1.05 -11.25 16.05
N LYS A 64 -1.11 -11.88 14.87
CA LYS A 64 0.07 -12.37 14.13
C LYS A 64 0.85 -11.28 13.40
N GLY A 65 0.44 -10.01 13.53
CA GLY A 65 1.08 -8.87 12.88
C GLY A 65 0.63 -8.59 11.44
N VAL A 66 -0.20 -9.45 10.84
CA VAL A 66 -0.76 -9.23 9.50
C VAL A 66 -1.60 -7.95 9.48
N ARG A 67 -1.32 -7.08 8.51
CA ARG A 67 -1.96 -5.77 8.33
C ARG A 67 -3.02 -5.85 7.22
N THR A 68 -4.22 -5.36 7.47
CA THR A 68 -5.31 -5.29 6.49
C THR A 68 -5.84 -3.87 6.40
N PHE A 69 -5.73 -3.27 5.22
CA PHE A 69 -6.34 -1.98 4.90
C PHE A 69 -7.74 -2.18 4.31
N THR A 70 -8.70 -1.41 4.79
CA THR A 70 -10.04 -1.32 4.22
C THR A 70 -10.38 0.15 3.98
N GLY A 71 -10.59 0.56 2.74
CA GLY A 71 -10.85 1.96 2.40
C GLY A 71 -10.64 2.28 0.94
N ILE A 72 -10.42 3.55 0.63
CA ILE A 72 -10.20 4.07 -0.72
C ILE A 72 -8.77 4.61 -0.79
N ILE A 73 -8.09 4.27 -1.87
CA ILE A 73 -6.84 4.88 -2.31
C ILE A 73 -7.12 5.43 -3.70
N ASP A 74 -7.03 6.74 -3.84
CA ASP A 74 -7.32 7.46 -5.08
C ASP A 74 -6.08 8.25 -5.51
N ILE A 75 -5.83 8.30 -6.81
CA ILE A 75 -4.62 8.87 -7.39
C ILE A 75 -5.05 9.94 -8.39
N LYS A 76 -4.74 11.20 -8.08
CA LYS A 76 -5.31 12.33 -8.80
C LYS A 76 -4.74 12.42 -10.21
N GLY A 77 -5.61 12.35 -11.21
CA GLY A 77 -5.23 12.46 -12.62
C GLY A 77 -4.90 11.12 -13.27
N GLU A 78 -5.06 10.02 -12.55
CA GLU A 78 -5.05 8.67 -13.07
C GLU A 78 -6.47 8.21 -13.41
N ASN A 79 -6.64 7.61 -14.60
CA ASN A 79 -7.93 7.08 -15.01
C ASN A 79 -8.04 5.62 -14.60
N ILE A 80 -8.60 5.38 -13.42
CA ILE A 80 -8.95 4.03 -12.96
C ILE A 80 -10.32 3.67 -13.53
N PRO A 81 -10.43 2.67 -14.44
CA PRO A 81 -11.66 2.29 -15.13
C PRO A 81 -12.61 1.48 -14.24
N VAL A 82 -12.64 1.81 -12.95
CA VAL A 82 -13.52 1.24 -11.92
C VAL A 82 -14.46 2.35 -11.47
N PRO A 83 -15.79 2.13 -11.51
CA PRO A 83 -16.77 3.09 -10.99
C PRO A 83 -16.48 3.45 -9.54
N GLU A 84 -16.69 4.72 -9.17
CA GLU A 84 -16.30 5.25 -7.85
C GLU A 84 -16.92 4.47 -6.68
N GLU A 85 -18.18 4.05 -6.83
CA GLU A 85 -18.91 3.22 -5.87
C GLU A 85 -18.28 1.84 -5.62
N HIS A 86 -17.40 1.41 -6.52
CA HIS A 86 -16.70 0.12 -6.47
C HIS A 86 -15.20 0.26 -6.17
N ARG A 87 -14.70 1.46 -5.84
CA ARG A 87 -13.28 1.69 -5.51
C ARG A 87 -12.90 1.36 -4.07
N GLN A 88 -13.82 0.84 -3.26
CA GLN A 88 -13.49 0.40 -1.91
C GLN A 88 -12.63 -0.87 -1.97
N LEU A 89 -11.41 -0.75 -1.45
CA LEU A 89 -10.42 -1.80 -1.37
C LEU A 89 -10.45 -2.49 -0.02
N LYS A 90 -10.15 -3.79 -0.02
CA LYS A 90 -9.76 -4.57 1.15
C LYS A 90 -8.50 -5.35 0.80
N ILE A 91 -7.34 -4.82 1.20
CA ILE A 91 -6.03 -5.39 0.87
C ILE A 91 -5.32 -5.87 2.13
N THR A 92 -4.65 -7.01 2.03
CA THR A 92 -3.82 -7.57 3.08
C THR A 92 -2.37 -7.32 2.69
N LEU A 93 -1.63 -6.60 3.54
CA LEU A 93 -0.21 -6.33 3.30
C LEU A 93 0.63 -7.53 3.72
N SER A 94 1.69 -7.80 2.95
CA SER A 94 2.75 -8.71 3.33
C SER A 94 3.54 -8.21 4.55
N GLU A 95 4.47 -9.02 5.03
CA GLU A 95 5.42 -8.60 6.07
C GLU A 95 6.25 -7.38 5.64
N TYR A 96 6.52 -7.22 4.34
CA TYR A 96 7.24 -6.09 3.75
C TYR A 96 6.35 -4.89 3.41
N GLY A 97 5.04 -4.95 3.69
CA GLY A 97 4.12 -3.85 3.37
C GLY A 97 3.64 -3.83 1.92
N GLU A 98 3.84 -4.93 1.20
CA GLU A 98 3.43 -5.09 -0.20
C GLU A 98 1.99 -5.62 -0.31
N ALA A 99 1.23 -5.11 -1.27
CA ALA A 99 -0.03 -5.70 -1.72
C ALA A 99 -0.32 -5.36 -3.18
N VAL A 100 -1.26 -6.08 -3.80
CA VAL A 100 -1.77 -5.74 -5.14
C VAL A 100 -2.97 -4.80 -4.98
N LEU A 101 -2.95 -3.67 -5.69
CA LEU A 101 -4.11 -2.79 -5.86
C LEU A 101 -5.07 -3.43 -6.87
N PHE A 102 -5.89 -4.34 -6.36
CA PHE A 102 -6.81 -5.14 -7.14
C PHE A 102 -8.26 -4.79 -6.80
N TYR A 103 -9.00 -4.34 -7.82
CA TYR A 103 -10.40 -3.99 -7.72
C TYR A 103 -11.24 -5.13 -8.30
N THR A 104 -12.29 -5.51 -7.59
CA THR A 104 -13.29 -6.49 -8.06
C THR A 104 -14.66 -5.86 -7.96
N TYR A 105 -15.38 -5.85 -9.07
CA TYR A 105 -16.68 -5.18 -9.18
C TYR A 105 -17.58 -5.90 -10.18
N ASN A 106 -18.87 -5.64 -10.13
CA ASN A 106 -19.82 -6.18 -11.10
C ASN A 106 -20.25 -5.08 -12.04
N GLU A 107 -20.16 -5.31 -13.34
CA GLU A 107 -20.67 -4.39 -14.36
C GLU A 107 -21.67 -5.13 -15.23
N LYS A 108 -22.91 -4.66 -15.28
CA LYS A 108 -24.02 -5.29 -16.03
C LYS A 108 -24.20 -6.79 -15.70
N GLY A 109 -24.00 -7.16 -14.43
CA GLY A 109 -24.13 -8.54 -13.96
C GLY A 109 -22.93 -9.45 -14.25
N GLN A 110 -21.85 -8.93 -14.83
CA GLN A 110 -20.62 -9.68 -15.08
C GLN A 110 -19.54 -9.26 -14.08
N PRO A 111 -18.85 -10.22 -13.42
CA PRO A 111 -17.72 -9.92 -12.57
C PRO A 111 -16.57 -9.37 -13.42
N LYS A 112 -16.04 -8.23 -13.01
CA LYS A 112 -14.87 -7.58 -13.59
C LYS A 112 -13.79 -7.43 -12.54
N HIS A 113 -12.56 -7.45 -13.04
CA HIS A 113 -11.37 -7.29 -12.25
C HIS A 113 -10.47 -6.24 -12.90
N PHE A 114 -9.85 -5.41 -12.08
CA PHE A 114 -8.87 -4.43 -12.54
C PHE A 114 -7.69 -4.41 -11.56
N ALA A 115 -6.50 -4.74 -12.04
CA ALA A 115 -5.26 -4.61 -11.29
C ALA A 115 -4.57 -3.30 -11.71
N TYR A 116 -4.42 -2.37 -10.77
CA TYR A 116 -3.73 -1.11 -11.04
C TYR A 116 -2.20 -1.25 -10.94
N GLY A 117 -1.73 -2.04 -9.98
CA GLY A 117 -0.31 -2.20 -9.70
C GLY A 117 -0.03 -2.84 -8.35
N ASN A 118 1.25 -2.91 -7.99
CA ASN A 118 1.69 -3.31 -6.64
C ASN A 118 1.92 -2.06 -5.80
N ILE A 119 1.37 -2.03 -4.59
CA ILE A 119 1.58 -0.96 -3.62
C ILE A 119 2.48 -1.45 -2.48
N PHE A 120 3.41 -0.62 -2.07
CA PHE A 120 4.30 -0.79 -0.93
C PHE A 120 4.05 0.35 0.05
N ILE A 121 3.81 0.01 1.32
CA ILE A 121 3.46 0.99 2.36
C ILE A 121 4.24 0.68 3.63
N ASN A 122 4.84 1.71 4.23
CA ASN A 122 5.49 1.58 5.52
C ASN A 122 4.46 1.45 6.68
N ASP A 123 4.95 1.20 7.90
CA ASP A 123 4.08 0.87 9.04
C ASP A 123 3.09 1.94 9.46
N ASP A 124 3.42 3.22 9.25
CA ASP A 124 2.62 4.36 9.68
C ASP A 124 1.92 5.09 8.54
N PHE A 125 1.96 4.54 7.32
CA PHE A 125 1.39 5.15 6.10
C PHE A 125 2.02 6.49 5.70
N SER A 126 3.15 6.89 6.29
CA SER A 126 3.83 8.13 5.93
C SER A 126 4.54 8.06 4.58
N LYS A 127 4.89 6.86 4.10
CA LYS A 127 5.50 6.62 2.79
C LYS A 127 4.77 5.52 2.04
N LEU A 128 4.61 5.71 0.74
CA LEU A 128 4.08 4.68 -0.13
C LEU A 128 4.65 4.77 -1.55
N THR A 129 4.71 3.63 -2.20
CA THR A 129 5.12 3.50 -3.60
C THR A 129 4.16 2.57 -4.33
N ILE A 130 3.80 2.91 -5.56
CA ILE A 130 2.97 2.09 -6.44
C ILE A 130 3.73 1.80 -7.73
N LEU A 131 3.97 0.52 -7.99
CA LEU A 131 4.47 0.00 -9.25
C LEU A 131 3.28 -0.18 -10.20
N LYS A 132 3.09 0.76 -11.12
CA LYS A 132 1.91 0.80 -12.00
C LYS A 132 2.01 -0.28 -13.07
N PHE A 133 0.94 -1.04 -13.25
CA PHE A 133 0.87 -2.01 -14.33
C PHE A 133 0.54 -1.32 -15.65
N THR A 134 1.30 -1.67 -16.68
CA THR A 134 1.02 -1.29 -18.06
C THR A 134 0.58 -2.51 -18.84
N LYS A 135 -0.32 -2.33 -19.81
CA LYS A 135 -0.63 -3.39 -20.78
C LYS A 135 0.60 -3.61 -21.65
N ASP A 136 1.06 -4.85 -21.79
CA ASP A 136 2.06 -5.15 -22.81
C ASP A 136 1.41 -4.91 -24.18
N ALA A 137 2.03 -4.08 -25.02
CA ALA A 137 1.56 -3.82 -26.38
C ALA A 137 1.44 -5.11 -27.22
N ARG A 138 2.11 -6.20 -26.80
CA ARG A 138 2.09 -7.51 -27.47
C ARG A 138 1.04 -8.47 -26.92
N ASN A 139 0.51 -8.25 -25.72
CA ASN A 139 -0.52 -9.09 -25.10
C ASN A 139 -1.50 -8.23 -24.30
N LEU A 140 -2.61 -7.87 -24.92
CA LEU A 140 -3.65 -7.00 -24.34
C LEU A 140 -4.30 -7.57 -23.06
N ASP A 141 -4.18 -8.89 -22.84
CA ASP A 141 -4.74 -9.62 -21.70
C ASP A 141 -3.76 -9.77 -20.52
N GLN A 142 -2.49 -9.38 -20.68
CA GLN A 142 -1.51 -9.39 -19.59
C GLN A 142 -1.10 -7.96 -19.22
N SER A 143 -1.43 -7.58 -17.99
CA SER A 143 -0.95 -6.35 -17.36
C SER A 143 0.08 -6.72 -16.30
N GLY A 144 1.19 -6.00 -16.28
CA GLY A 144 2.30 -6.28 -15.38
C GLY A 144 3.19 -5.06 -15.21
N PHE A 145 4.13 -5.16 -14.27
CA PHE A 145 5.14 -4.14 -14.06
C PHE A 145 6.41 -4.47 -14.85
N ASP A 146 6.92 -3.50 -15.60
CA ASP A 146 8.21 -3.61 -16.28
C ASP A 146 9.32 -3.07 -15.37
N GLY A 147 10.23 -3.94 -14.92
CA GLY A 147 11.34 -3.55 -14.05
C GLY A 147 12.41 -2.67 -14.70
N ARG A 148 12.37 -2.48 -16.03
CA ARG A 148 13.34 -1.66 -16.78
C ARG A 148 12.78 -0.29 -17.14
N SER A 149 11.52 -0.24 -17.56
CA SER A 149 10.87 1.00 -18.05
C SER A 149 9.48 1.23 -17.46
N GLY A 150 9.18 0.60 -16.34
CA GLY A 150 7.88 0.71 -15.67
C GLY A 150 7.65 2.08 -15.05
N TYR A 151 6.38 2.39 -14.87
CA TYR A 151 5.94 3.63 -14.22
C TYR A 151 5.78 3.40 -12.72
N ILE A 152 6.32 4.32 -11.93
CA ILE A 152 6.27 4.28 -10.47
C ILE A 152 5.69 5.58 -9.95
N ILE A 153 4.79 5.47 -8.99
CA ILE A 153 4.27 6.60 -8.22
C ILE A 153 4.85 6.48 -6.81
N SER A 154 5.53 7.50 -6.32
CA SER A 154 6.09 7.47 -4.97
C SER A 154 5.76 8.74 -4.20
N ALA A 155 5.45 8.60 -2.92
CA ALA A 155 5.08 9.69 -2.04
C ALA A 155 5.61 9.46 -0.61
N PRO A 156 6.02 10.52 0.11
CA PRO A 156 6.03 11.92 -0.32
C PRO A 156 7.27 12.23 -1.15
N ALA A 157 7.10 12.88 -2.31
CA ALA A 157 8.25 13.26 -3.14
C ALA A 157 7.92 14.47 -4.00
N GLN A 158 8.93 15.32 -4.26
CA GLN A 158 8.84 16.46 -5.18
C GLN A 158 9.68 16.28 -6.45
N LYS A 159 10.66 15.37 -6.43
CA LYS A 159 11.57 15.07 -7.54
C LYS A 159 11.82 13.56 -7.64
N ARG A 160 12.35 13.13 -8.79
CA ARG A 160 12.65 11.72 -9.09
C ARG A 160 13.56 11.08 -8.06
N ASP A 161 14.62 11.75 -7.63
CA ASP A 161 15.61 11.17 -6.73
C ASP A 161 15.00 10.80 -5.36
N ASP A 162 14.20 11.70 -4.77
CA ASP A 162 13.51 11.42 -3.50
C ASP A 162 12.51 10.26 -3.68
N ALA A 163 11.81 10.25 -4.82
CA ALA A 163 10.84 9.21 -5.15
C ALA A 163 11.49 7.83 -5.30
N LEU A 164 12.67 7.78 -5.92
CA LEU A 164 13.47 6.57 -6.14
C LEU A 164 14.08 6.07 -4.83
N GLU A 165 14.56 6.98 -3.97
CA GLU A 165 15.05 6.62 -2.63
C GLU A 165 13.95 5.95 -1.79
N ILE A 166 12.75 6.56 -1.75
CA ILE A 166 11.60 5.99 -1.04
C ILE A 166 11.20 4.64 -1.64
N THR A 167 11.19 4.54 -2.97
CA THR A 167 10.88 3.29 -3.68
C THR A 167 11.83 2.18 -3.26
N ASN A 168 13.13 2.45 -3.28
CA ASN A 168 14.15 1.50 -2.90
C ASN A 168 14.08 1.12 -1.42
N GLU A 169 13.82 2.07 -0.53
CA GLU A 169 13.58 1.81 0.90
C GLU A 169 12.41 0.84 1.11
N LEU A 170 11.26 1.08 0.45
CA LEU A 170 10.05 0.30 0.66
C LEU A 170 10.11 -1.09 0.01
N ILE A 171 10.84 -1.22 -1.10
CA ILE A 171 10.87 -2.46 -1.88
C ILE A 171 12.05 -3.37 -1.47
N HIS A 172 13.06 -2.85 -0.77
CA HIS A 172 14.29 -3.57 -0.41
C HIS A 172 14.06 -5.00 0.10
N GLY A 173 13.09 -5.17 1.02
CA GLY A 173 12.72 -6.48 1.57
C GLY A 173 12.08 -7.43 0.56
N SER A 174 11.21 -6.93 -0.32
CA SER A 174 10.54 -7.73 -1.36
C SER A 174 11.48 -8.14 -2.50
N LEU A 175 12.50 -7.34 -2.82
CA LEU A 175 13.47 -7.63 -3.89
C LEU A 175 14.74 -8.35 -3.40
N LYS A 176 14.77 -8.87 -2.17
CA LYS A 176 15.97 -9.51 -1.58
C LYS A 176 17.25 -8.66 -1.67
N GLY A 177 17.11 -7.34 -1.67
CA GLY A 177 18.22 -6.40 -1.69
C GLY A 177 18.60 -5.79 -3.04
N ASP A 178 17.90 -6.11 -4.14
CA ASP A 178 18.11 -5.40 -5.41
C ASP A 178 17.61 -3.95 -5.34
N ILE A 179 18.31 -3.04 -6.02
CA ILE A 179 18.06 -1.60 -6.04
C ILE A 179 17.64 -1.19 -7.45
N LEU A 180 16.54 -0.46 -7.57
CA LEU A 180 16.06 0.13 -8.83
C LEU A 180 16.87 1.38 -9.17
N LYS A 181 17.12 1.60 -10.47
CA LYS A 181 17.89 2.73 -11.03
C LYS A 181 17.05 3.50 -12.06
#